data_AF-A0A6V7JLY0-F1
#
_entry.id   AF-A0A6V7JLY0-F1
#
_cell.length_a   1.000
_cell.length_b   1.000
_cell.length_c   1.000
_cell.angle_alpha   90.00
_cell.angle_beta   90.00
_cell.angle_gamma   90.00
#
_symmetry.space_group_name_H-M   'P 1'
#
loop_
_entity.id
_entity.type
_entity.pdbx_description
1 polymer ?
#
loop_
_entity_poly.entity_id
_entity_poly.type
_entity_poly.pdbx_seq_one_letter_code
_entity_poly.pdbx_strand_id
1 'polypeptide(L)'
;EFTMMGLFFIALGTGGIKPCVSALGGDQFILPQQQKYFESFFSVFYFSIYLGSLFSAIITPEIRSDIKCFGDQDCYAVAFFTPAILMIVSI
;
A
#
# COMPACT_ATOMS: atom_id res chain seq x y z
N GLU A 1 6.96 -17.09 16.78
CA GLU A 1 5.83 -16.54 17.58
C GLU A 1 5.42 -15.11 17.17
N PHE A 2 6.21 -14.06 17.40
CA PHE A 2 5.78 -12.66 17.15
C PHE A 2 5.42 -12.30 15.69
N THR A 3 6.02 -12.97 14.70
CA THR A 3 5.74 -12.70 13.27
C THR A 3 4.30 -13.03 12.87
N MET A 4 3.70 -14.09 13.43
CA MET A 4 2.32 -14.48 13.11
C MET A 4 1.32 -13.44 13.61
N MET A 5 1.57 -12.90 14.81
CA MET A 5 0.78 -11.80 15.35
C MET A 5 0.92 -10.52 14.49
N GLY A 6 2.13 -10.22 14.01
CA GLY A 6 2.35 -9.09 13.09
C GLY A 6 1.61 -9.26 11.76
N LEU A 7 1.69 -10.43 11.14
CA LEU A 7 0.98 -10.74 9.89
C LEU A 7 -0.55 -10.68 10.07
N PHE A 8 -1.06 -11.10 11.22
CA PHE A 8 -2.48 -10.99 11.54
C PHE A 8 -2.96 -9.53 11.56
N PHE A 9 -2.21 -8.62 12.20
CA PHE A 9 -2.56 -7.19 12.20
C PHE A 9 -2.47 -6.56 10.80
N ILE A 10 -1.47 -6.94 9.99
CA ILE A 10 -1.38 -6.49 8.59
C ILE A 10 -2.58 -6.97 7.78
N ALA A 11 -2.96 -8.24 7.92
CA ALA A 11 -4.11 -8.81 7.22
C ALA A 11 -5.41 -8.10 7.61
N LEU A 12 -5.62 -7.84 8.91
CA LEU A 12 -6.78 -7.09 9.39
C LEU A 12 -6.82 -5.67 8.83
N GLY A 13 -5.71 -4.93 8.91
CA GLY A 13 -5.66 -3.54 8.42
C GLY A 13 -5.89 -3.43 6.91
N THR A 14 -5.20 -4.28 6.14
CA THR A 14 -5.34 -4.29 4.67
C THR A 14 -6.72 -4.75 4.22
N GLY A 15 -7.32 -5.71 4.94
CA GLY A 15 -8.69 -6.19 4.70
C GLY A 15 -9.76 -5.13 5.00
N GLY A 16 -9.51 -4.22 5.93
CA GLY A 16 -10.42 -3.10 6.22
C GLY A 16 -10.32 -1.97 5.20
N ILE A 17 -9.10 -1.54 4.86
CA ILE A 17 -8.88 -0.32 4.06
C ILE A 17 -9.20 -0.54 2.58
N LYS A 18 -8.66 -1.61 1.97
CA LYS A 18 -8.73 -1.83 0.51
C LYS A 18 -10.16 -1.87 -0.06
N PRO A 19 -11.11 -2.65 0.49
CA PRO A 19 -12.46 -2.71 -0.08
C PRO A 19 -13.24 -1.40 0.13
N CYS A 20 -13.00 -0.67 1.24
CA CYS A 20 -13.70 0.57 1.54
C CYS A 20 -13.32 1.70 0.57
N VAL A 21 -12.04 1.82 0.22
CA VAL A 21 -11.56 2.89 -0.70
C VAL A 21 -12.14 2.72 -2.11
N SER A 22 -12.16 1.49 -2.64
CA SER A 22 -12.74 1.24 -3.96
C SER A 22 -14.26 1.43 -3.99
N ALA A 23 -14.96 1.07 -2.91
CA ALA A 23 -16.41 1.25 -2.79
C ALA A 23 -16.78 2.74 -2.72
N LEU A 24 -16.14 3.52 -1.81
CA LEU A 24 -16.36 4.97 -1.74
C LEU A 24 -15.97 5.70 -3.04
N GLY A 25 -14.94 5.22 -3.74
CA GLY A 25 -14.55 5.75 -5.05
C GLY A 25 -15.65 5.56 -6.11
N GLY A 26 -16.26 4.38 -6.14
CA GLY A 26 -17.33 4.05 -7.07
C GLY A 26 -18.67 4.74 -6.76
N ASP A 27 -19.01 4.87 -5.48
CA ASP A 27 -20.27 5.48 -5.02
C ASP A 27 -20.41 6.97 -5.38
N GLN A 28 -19.31 7.64 -5.78
CA GLN A 28 -19.33 9.03 -6.24
C GLN A 28 -19.96 9.23 -7.63
N PHE A 29 -20.17 8.16 -8.41
CA PHE A 29 -20.62 8.26 -9.80
C PHE A 29 -22.05 7.74 -9.97
N ILE A 30 -22.88 8.52 -10.67
CA ILE A 30 -24.26 8.16 -10.99
C ILE A 30 -24.30 7.49 -12.37
N LEU A 31 -24.51 6.18 -12.38
CA LEU A 31 -24.62 5.35 -13.59
C LEU A 31 -26.07 5.35 -14.12
N PRO A 32 -26.31 5.39 -15.46
CA PRO A 32 -25.33 5.29 -16.55
C PRO A 32 -24.76 6.64 -17.05
N GLN A 33 -25.28 7.78 -16.57
CA GLN A 33 -24.95 9.11 -17.11
C GLN A 33 -23.45 9.46 -17.03
N GLN A 34 -22.75 8.97 -16.00
CA GLN A 34 -21.33 9.26 -15.75
C GLN A 34 -20.40 8.07 -16.01
N GLN A 35 -20.82 7.07 -16.80
CA GLN A 35 -20.04 5.84 -17.02
C GLN A 35 -18.62 6.11 -17.55
N LYS A 36 -18.45 7.06 -18.48
CA LYS A 36 -17.12 7.40 -19.02
C LYS A 36 -16.16 7.96 -17.95
N TYR A 37 -16.70 8.74 -17.00
CA TYR A 37 -15.91 9.28 -15.90
C TYR A 37 -15.58 8.21 -14.86
N PHE A 38 -16.51 7.30 -14.60
CA PHE A 38 -16.31 6.13 -13.74
C PHE A 38 -15.16 5.25 -14.28
N GLU A 39 -15.17 4.91 -15.57
CA GLU A 39 -14.10 4.12 -16.18
C GLU A 39 -12.74 4.83 -16.15
N SER A 40 -12.72 6.14 -16.43
CA SER A 40 -11.49 6.93 -16.35
C SER A 40 -10.94 7.01 -14.93
N PHE A 41 -11.79 7.13 -13.91
CA PHE A 41 -11.39 7.14 -12.51
C PHE A 41 -10.70 5.82 -12.13
N PHE A 42 -11.35 4.69 -12.42
CA PHE A 42 -10.75 3.38 -12.11
C PHE A 42 -9.47 3.11 -12.89
N SER A 43 -9.37 3.58 -14.15
CA SER A 43 -8.14 3.48 -14.94
C SER A 43 -6.96 4.20 -14.27
N VAL A 44 -7.16 5.45 -13.85
CA VAL A 44 -6.12 6.24 -13.14
C VAL A 44 -5.84 5.64 -11.76
N PHE A 45 -6.87 5.20 -11.05
CA PHE A 45 -6.72 4.56 -9.73
C PHE A 45 -5.84 3.30 -9.79
N TYR A 46 -6.13 2.39 -10.72
CA TYR A 46 -5.30 1.19 -10.91
C TYR A 46 -3.91 1.52 -11.40
N PHE A 47 -3.76 2.50 -12.29
CA PHE A 47 -2.46 2.98 -12.74
C PHE A 47 -1.60 3.47 -11.56
N SER A 48 -2.17 4.27 -10.65
CA SER A 48 -1.48 4.73 -9.43
C SER A 48 -1.08 3.57 -8.52
N ILE A 49 -1.92 2.54 -8.36
CA ILE A 49 -1.59 1.35 -7.55
C ILE A 49 -0.39 0.59 -8.14
N TYR A 50 -0.38 0.39 -9.47
CA TYR A 50 0.73 -0.29 -10.14
C TYR A 50 2.02 0.51 -10.08
N LEU A 51 1.94 1.84 -10.27
CA LEU A 51 3.10 2.73 -10.09
C LEU A 51 3.65 2.67 -8.66
N GLY A 52 2.78 2.76 -7.65
CA GLY A 52 3.20 2.64 -6.25
C GLY A 52 3.86 1.30 -5.95
N SER A 53 3.33 0.21 -6.50
CA SER A 53 3.90 -1.13 -6.36
C SER A 53 5.27 -1.25 -7.04
N LEU A 54 5.45 -0.62 -8.21
CA LEU A 54 6.73 -0.55 -8.91
C LEU A 54 7.78 0.17 -8.08
N PHE A 55 7.45 1.36 -7.55
CA PHE A 55 8.36 2.09 -6.67
C PHE A 55 8.67 1.31 -5.40
N SER A 56 7.68 0.65 -4.79
CA SER A 56 7.91 -0.20 -3.62
C SER A 56 8.87 -1.34 -3.94
N ALA A 57 8.74 -1.98 -5.11
CA ALA A 57 9.62 -3.08 -5.51
C ALA A 57 11.06 -2.63 -5.75
N ILE A 58 11.28 -1.39 -6.20
CA ILE A 58 12.62 -0.82 -6.43
C ILE A 58 13.24 -0.30 -5.14
N ILE A 59 12.47 0.45 -4.33
CA ILE A 59 13.00 1.17 -3.17
C ILE A 59 13.21 0.24 -1.95
N THR A 60 12.33 -0.75 -1.75
CA THR A 60 12.41 -1.66 -0.60
C THR A 60 13.73 -2.45 -0.51
N PRO A 61 14.27 -3.06 -1.60
CA PRO A 61 15.54 -3.77 -1.52
C PRO A 61 16.74 -2.83 -1.27
N GLU A 62 16.76 -1.65 -1.88
CA GLU A 62 17.82 -0.65 -1.67
C GLU A 62 17.89 -0.22 -0.20
N ILE A 63 16.75 0.16 0.39
CA ILE A 63 16.67 0.55 1.82
C ILE A 63 17.12 -0.60 2.74
N ARG A 64 16.81 -1.84 2.36
CA ARG A 64 17.17 -3.02 3.16
C ARG A 64 18.68 -3.31 3.14
N SER A 65 19.34 -3.09 1.99
CA SER A 65 20.76 -3.42 1.79
C SER A 65 21.71 -2.31 2.21
N ASP A 66 21.30 -1.04 2.10
CA ASP A 66 22.18 0.10 2.41
C ASP A 66 22.29 0.41 3.91
N ILE A 67 21.29 0.00 4.71
CA ILE A 67 21.22 0.33 6.14
C ILE A 67 21.59 -0.89 7.00
N LYS A 68 22.78 -0.86 7.59
CA LYS A 68 23.23 -1.86 8.56
C LYS A 68 22.58 -1.59 9.91
N CYS A 69 21.77 -2.53 10.40
CA CYS A 69 21.18 -2.46 11.73
C CYS A 69 21.74 -3.57 12.62
N PHE A 70 21.97 -3.26 13.91
CA PHE A 70 22.31 -4.26 14.94
C PHE A 70 23.54 -5.15 14.67
N GLY A 71 24.46 -4.74 13.78
CA GLY A 71 25.66 -5.50 13.43
C GLY A 71 25.45 -6.61 12.40
N ASP A 72 24.23 -6.77 11.89
CA ASP A 72 23.90 -7.68 10.78
C ASP A 72 23.81 -6.91 9.45
N GLN A 73 24.04 -7.61 8.33
CA GLN A 73 24.08 -7.01 6.99
C GLN A 73 22.68 -6.62 6.46
N ASP A 74 21.61 -7.21 7.00
CA ASP A 74 20.24 -7.03 6.52
C ASP A 74 19.30 -6.47 7.59
N CYS A 75 18.69 -5.30 7.33
CA CYS A 75 17.74 -4.69 8.25
C CYS A 75 16.27 -4.84 7.79
N TYR A 76 15.62 -5.93 8.21
CA TYR A 76 14.19 -6.15 7.92
C TYR A 76 13.27 -5.16 8.64
N ALA A 77 13.65 -4.69 9.84
CA ALA A 77 12.83 -3.78 10.62
C ALA A 77 12.53 -2.47 9.87
N VAL A 78 13.54 -1.90 9.21
CA VAL A 78 13.38 -0.66 8.43
C VAL A 78 12.45 -0.89 7.24
N ALA A 79 12.59 -2.01 6.52
CA ALA A 79 11.72 -2.33 5.39
C ALA A 79 10.23 -2.43 5.76
N PHE A 80 9.91 -2.93 6.97
CA PHE A 80 8.54 -2.97 7.47
C PHE A 80 8.07 -1.65 8.10
N PHE A 81 8.98 -0.85 8.67
CA PHE A 81 8.64 0.45 9.26
C PHE A 81 8.36 1.53 8.21
N THR A 82 9.09 1.54 7.10
CA THR A 82 8.90 2.52 6.02
C THR A 82 7.44 2.60 5.53
N PRO A 83 6.78 1.51 5.12
CA PRO A 83 5.38 1.56 4.69
C PRO A 83 4.43 1.93 5.84
N ALA A 84 4.75 1.59 7.10
CA ALA A 84 3.93 1.97 8.25
C ALA A 84 3.95 3.49 8.48
N ILE A 85 5.13 4.12 8.42
CA ILE A 85 5.26 5.59 8.52
C ILE A 85 4.56 6.27 7.35
N LEU A 86 4.75 5.75 6.14
CA LEU A 86 4.16 6.32 4.93
C LEU A 86 2.62 6.26 4.99
N MET A 87 2.05 5.17 5.55
CA MET A 87 0.62 5.07 5.79
C MET A 87 0.12 6.09 6.83
N ILE A 88 0.86 6.31 7.92
CA ILE A 88 0.51 7.32 8.94
C ILE A 88 0.49 8.73 8.35
N VAL A 89 1.46 9.06 7.49
CA VAL A 89 1.55 10.39 6.86
C VAL A 89 0.50 10.60 5.76
N SER A 90 0.02 9.52 5.14
CA SER A 90 -0.95 9.57 4.05
C SER A 90 -2.41 9.72 4.53
N ILE A 91 -2.66 9.52 5.83
CA ILE A 91 -3.96 9.74 6.50
C ILE A 91 -4.00 11.19 6.98
#